data_AF-A0A1E7EL69-F1
#
_entry.id   AF-A0A1E7EL69-F1
#
_cell.length_a   1.000
_cell.length_b   1.000
_cell.length_c   1.000
_cell.angle_alpha   90.00
_cell.angle_beta   90.00
_cell.angle_gamma   90.00
#
_symmetry.space_group_name_H-M   'P 1'
#
loop_
_entity.id
_entity.type
_entity.pdbx_description
1 polymer ?
#
loop_
_entity_poly.entity_id
_entity_poly.type
_entity_poly.pdbx_seq_one_letter_code
_entity_poly.pdbx_strand_id
1 'polypeptide(L)'
;MSGSDLALFVAAVLRDEELNELITEINVLQSRLTESKNERLVVQITGENGTPIYGEESFRNAERYDDDDDNDDEIILSFDKGRGDDITTDGFPLSSLPEIKVTMGGVIVQRFNIDDPNIQFDDELYDEENRMEYIHIDGGGNGPIVSVHGKLGPLPLGWGQRHTGGDDIVLTDLLEEVADENNELTPQTLIIEALTFREKDVTVYGFSAFVVVLFGTFNIGGYDRKIPLNYIVNSAIQDADRDG
;
A
#
# COMPACT_ATOMS: atom_id res chain seq x y z
N MET A 1 55.09 -20.16 21.25
CA MET A 1 53.71 -20.59 20.88
C MET A 1 53.80 -21.15 19.49
N SER A 2 53.44 -22.42 19.31
CA SER A 2 53.49 -23.06 17.98
C SER A 2 52.26 -22.63 17.18
N GLY A 3 52.33 -22.60 15.85
CA GLY A 3 51.16 -22.30 15.00
C GLY A 3 49.96 -23.24 15.23
N SER A 4 50.18 -24.39 15.88
CA SER A 4 49.15 -25.36 16.25
C SER A 4 48.27 -24.90 17.43
N ASP A 5 48.81 -24.12 18.36
CA ASP A 5 48.05 -23.65 19.54
C ASP A 5 47.06 -22.54 19.16
N LEU A 6 47.43 -21.73 18.15
CA LEU A 6 46.58 -20.67 17.61
C LEU A 6 45.38 -21.24 16.85
N ALA A 7 45.56 -22.34 16.10
CA ALA A 7 44.47 -22.99 15.38
C ALA A 7 43.45 -23.65 16.32
N LEU A 8 43.89 -24.25 17.42
CA LEU A 8 43.01 -24.81 18.46
C LEU A 8 42.23 -23.71 19.20
N PHE A 9 42.86 -22.58 19.48
CA PHE A 9 42.20 -21.42 20.07
C PHE A 9 41.16 -20.82 19.11
N VAL A 10 41.50 -20.61 17.85
CA VAL A 10 40.55 -20.14 16.82
C VAL A 10 39.41 -21.14 16.61
N ALA A 11 39.68 -22.45 16.62
CA ALA A 11 38.64 -23.48 16.50
C ALA A 11 37.79 -23.68 17.76
N ALA A 12 38.26 -23.22 18.93
CA ALA A 12 37.49 -23.18 20.17
C ALA A 12 36.62 -21.93 20.23
N VAL A 13 37.16 -20.76 19.87
CA VAL A 13 36.43 -19.49 19.75
C VAL A 13 35.35 -19.55 18.65
N LEU A 14 35.60 -20.27 17.55
CA LEU A 14 34.58 -20.51 16.52
C LEU A 14 33.55 -21.59 16.91
N ARG A 15 33.82 -22.38 17.97
CA ARG A 15 32.89 -23.35 18.54
C ARG A 15 32.13 -22.80 19.76
N ASP A 16 32.31 -21.53 20.08
CA ASP A 16 31.65 -20.91 21.22
C ASP A 16 30.13 -20.95 21.03
N GLU A 17 29.46 -21.39 22.09
CA GLU A 17 28.01 -21.37 22.26
C GLU A 17 27.46 -19.97 21.93
N GLU A 18 28.18 -18.91 22.30
CA GLU A 18 27.86 -17.52 22.00
C GLU A 18 27.79 -17.23 20.49
N LEU A 19 28.64 -17.84 19.67
CA LEU A 19 28.61 -17.64 18.21
C LEU A 19 27.39 -18.32 17.57
N ASN A 20 26.97 -19.47 18.10
CA ASN A 20 25.76 -20.15 17.66
C ASN A 20 24.49 -19.39 18.10
N GLU A 21 24.51 -18.78 19.29
CA GLU A 21 23.44 -17.88 19.74
C GLU A 21 23.31 -16.65 18.83
N LEU A 22 24.43 -16.00 18.50
CA LEU A 22 24.45 -14.85 17.58
C LEU A 22 23.94 -15.20 16.17
N ILE A 23 24.34 -16.36 15.61
CA ILE A 23 23.82 -16.81 14.31
C ILE A 23 22.31 -17.05 14.38
N THR A 24 21.85 -17.66 15.48
CA THR A 24 20.41 -17.90 15.70
C THR A 24 19.65 -16.58 15.78
N GLU A 25 20.17 -15.61 16.51
CA GLU A 25 19.59 -14.27 16.62
C GLU A 25 19.55 -13.56 15.27
N ILE A 26 20.63 -13.60 14.49
CA ILE A 26 20.67 -13.03 13.13
C ILE A 26 19.59 -13.65 12.25
N ASN A 27 19.42 -14.97 12.27
CA ASN A 27 18.40 -15.64 11.47
C ASN A 27 16.98 -15.24 11.91
N VAL A 28 16.73 -15.11 13.21
CA VAL A 28 15.44 -14.63 13.75
C VAL A 28 15.18 -13.19 13.31
N LEU A 29 16.19 -12.33 13.37
CA LEU A 29 16.08 -10.93 12.94
C LEU A 29 15.82 -10.80 11.43
N GLN A 30 16.50 -11.60 10.60
CA GLN A 30 16.26 -11.64 9.16
C GLN A 30 14.84 -12.13 8.83
N SER A 31 14.35 -13.15 9.55
CA SER A 31 12.98 -13.64 9.42
C SER A 31 11.97 -12.56 9.75
N ARG A 32 12.13 -11.88 10.90
CA ARG A 32 11.27 -10.76 11.33
C ARG A 32 11.33 -9.57 10.37
N LEU A 33 12.51 -9.26 9.83
CA LEU A 33 12.66 -8.20 8.83
C LEU A 33 11.90 -8.54 7.55
N THR A 34 11.97 -9.80 7.12
CA THR A 34 11.25 -10.29 5.94
C THR A 34 9.75 -10.23 6.17
N GLU A 35 9.27 -10.72 7.31
CA GLU A 35 7.85 -10.65 7.69
C GLU A 35 7.35 -9.20 7.74
N SER A 36 8.07 -8.30 8.43
CA SER A 36 7.71 -6.89 8.51
C SER A 36 7.74 -6.19 7.15
N LYS A 37 8.70 -6.52 6.26
CA LYS A 37 8.69 -6.02 4.88
C LYS A 37 7.43 -6.47 4.14
N ASN A 38 6.95 -7.68 4.38
CA ASN A 38 5.76 -8.21 3.70
C ASN A 38 4.50 -7.51 4.21
N GLU A 39 4.38 -7.31 5.52
CA GLU A 39 3.27 -6.55 6.12
C GLU A 39 3.25 -5.10 5.64
N ARG A 40 4.41 -4.46 5.47
CA ARG A 40 4.51 -3.09 4.94
C ARG A 40 4.05 -2.94 3.50
N LEU A 41 4.02 -4.03 2.75
CA LEU A 41 3.52 -4.05 1.38
C LEU A 41 2.01 -4.29 1.32
N VAL A 42 1.32 -4.41 2.46
CA VAL A 42 -0.13 -4.58 2.50
C VAL A 42 -0.79 -3.20 2.53
N VAL A 43 -1.73 -3.01 1.61
CA VAL A 43 -2.64 -1.86 1.54
C VAL A 43 -4.01 -2.32 2.00
N GLN A 44 -4.63 -1.52 2.86
CA GLN A 44 -5.99 -1.76 3.34
C GLN A 44 -6.83 -0.52 3.09
N ILE A 45 -8.08 -0.74 2.66
CA ILE A 45 -9.11 0.28 2.60
C ILE A 45 -10.04 0.05 3.79
N THR A 46 -10.13 1.05 4.66
CA THR A 46 -10.78 0.92 5.96
C THR A 46 -11.74 2.06 6.22
N GLY A 47 -12.75 1.81 7.06
CA GLY A 47 -13.67 2.82 7.57
C GLY A 47 -13.10 3.60 8.75
N GLU A 48 -13.96 4.33 9.46
CA GLU A 48 -13.54 5.08 10.64
C GLU A 48 -12.88 4.15 11.68
N ASN A 49 -11.78 4.63 12.29
CA ASN A 49 -10.99 3.85 13.27
C ASN A 49 -10.37 2.52 12.77
N GLY A 50 -10.31 2.30 11.45
CA GLY A 50 -9.67 1.11 10.86
C GLY A 50 -10.59 -0.10 10.76
N THR A 51 -11.88 0.04 11.11
CA THR A 51 -12.88 -1.03 10.97
C THR A 51 -14.20 -0.47 10.45
N PRO A 52 -14.87 -1.16 9.52
CA PRO A 52 -14.47 -2.43 8.91
C PRO A 52 -13.34 -2.25 7.89
N ILE A 53 -12.68 -3.37 7.53
CA ILE A 53 -11.75 -3.46 6.40
C ILE A 53 -12.59 -3.89 5.20
N TYR A 54 -12.58 -3.08 4.15
CA TYR A 54 -13.39 -3.25 2.95
C TYR A 54 -12.57 -3.84 1.79
N GLY A 55 -11.26 -3.64 1.81
CA GLY A 55 -10.33 -4.24 0.85
C GLY A 55 -8.95 -4.39 1.48
N GLU A 56 -8.26 -5.46 1.15
CA GLU A 56 -6.87 -5.71 1.55
C GLU A 56 -6.15 -6.35 0.36
N GLU A 57 -5.01 -5.78 -0.03
CA GLU A 57 -4.17 -6.35 -1.09
C GLU A 57 -2.69 -6.01 -0.86
N SER A 58 -1.79 -6.79 -1.45
CA SER A 58 -0.35 -6.60 -1.34
C SER A 58 0.26 -6.08 -2.64
N PHE A 59 1.20 -5.13 -2.54
CA PHE A 59 2.03 -4.69 -3.67
C PHE A 59 2.82 -5.82 -4.35
N ARG A 60 2.93 -6.99 -3.72
CA ARG A 60 3.50 -8.19 -4.34
C ARG A 60 2.67 -8.72 -5.50
N ASN A 61 1.37 -8.43 -5.48
CA ASN A 61 0.39 -8.85 -6.47
C ASN A 61 0.01 -7.67 -7.40
N ALA A 62 0.63 -6.50 -7.23
CA ALA A 62 0.33 -5.33 -8.03
C ALA A 62 0.88 -5.45 -9.45
N GLU A 63 0.13 -4.93 -10.40
CA GLU A 63 0.57 -4.74 -11.77
C GLU A 63 1.44 -3.48 -11.86
N ARG A 64 2.46 -3.52 -12.70
CA ARG A 64 3.40 -2.41 -12.90
C ARG A 64 3.39 -2.04 -14.37
N TYR A 65 3.25 -0.75 -14.63
CA TYR A 65 3.28 -0.18 -15.96
C TYR A 65 4.50 0.73 -16.07
N ASP A 66 5.45 0.29 -16.89
CA ASP A 66 6.57 1.09 -17.33
C ASP A 66 6.07 1.85 -18.57
N ASP A 67 5.70 3.12 -18.42
CA ASP A 67 5.42 3.98 -19.58
C ASP A 67 6.75 4.55 -20.07
N ASP A 68 7.17 4.17 -21.29
CA ASP A 68 8.48 4.50 -21.85
C ASP A 68 8.69 6.02 -22.04
N ASP A 69 7.60 6.82 -22.05
CA ASP A 69 7.62 8.23 -22.42
C ASP A 69 7.54 9.21 -21.23
N ASP A 70 7.05 8.78 -20.05
CA ASP A 70 6.91 9.63 -18.86
C ASP A 70 7.49 8.94 -17.62
N ASN A 71 8.39 9.61 -16.88
CA ASN A 71 9.09 9.07 -15.68
C ASN A 71 8.17 8.77 -14.47
N ASP A 72 6.90 8.50 -14.69
CA ASP A 72 5.92 8.23 -13.66
C ASP A 72 5.51 6.76 -13.76
N ASP A 73 6.42 5.86 -13.38
CA ASP A 73 6.10 4.43 -13.24
C ASP A 73 4.88 4.27 -12.32
N GLU A 74 3.83 3.61 -12.83
CA GLU A 74 2.57 3.42 -12.14
C GLU A 74 2.43 1.99 -11.62
N ILE A 75 1.92 1.88 -10.40
CA ILE A 75 1.61 0.61 -9.75
C ILE A 75 0.11 0.53 -9.55
N ILE A 76 -0.53 -0.44 -10.19
CA ILE A 76 -1.97 -0.69 -10.05
C ILE A 76 -2.18 -1.84 -9.08
N LEU A 77 -2.87 -1.52 -7.99
CA LEU A 77 -3.27 -2.49 -6.98
C LEU A 77 -4.76 -2.77 -7.10
N SER A 78 -5.08 -3.88 -7.78
CA SER A 78 -6.44 -4.36 -7.97
C SER A 78 -6.90 -5.15 -6.76
N PHE A 79 -8.03 -4.79 -6.18
CA PHE A 79 -8.65 -5.55 -5.09
C PHE A 79 -9.48 -6.68 -5.69
N ASP A 80 -9.43 -7.86 -5.07
CA ASP A 80 -10.25 -8.99 -5.51
C ASP A 80 -11.72 -8.56 -5.54
N LYS A 81 -12.30 -8.55 -6.73
CA LYS A 81 -13.72 -8.27 -6.94
C LYS A 81 -14.44 -9.43 -6.28
N GLY A 82 -14.95 -9.20 -5.07
CA GLY A 82 -15.59 -10.23 -4.25
C GLY A 82 -16.37 -11.21 -5.12
N ARG A 83 -16.06 -12.50 -4.97
CA ARG A 83 -16.49 -13.61 -5.84
C ARG A 83 -17.86 -13.37 -6.50
N GLY A 84 -17.83 -12.81 -7.70
CA GLY A 84 -18.76 -12.98 -8.83
C GLY A 84 -20.24 -12.62 -8.68
N ASP A 85 -20.83 -12.63 -7.48
CA ASP A 85 -22.27 -12.88 -7.38
C ASP A 85 -23.03 -11.82 -6.56
N ASP A 86 -22.37 -11.00 -5.72
CA ASP A 86 -23.07 -10.01 -4.89
C ASP A 86 -22.28 -8.71 -4.69
N ILE A 87 -22.29 -7.89 -5.74
CA ILE A 87 -21.72 -6.53 -5.79
C ILE A 87 -22.30 -5.62 -4.68
N THR A 88 -23.44 -5.96 -4.07
CA THR A 88 -24.10 -5.14 -3.06
C THR A 88 -23.48 -5.25 -1.66
N THR A 89 -22.63 -6.26 -1.42
CA THR A 89 -22.05 -6.51 -0.09
C THR A 89 -20.71 -5.80 0.16
N ASP A 90 -19.99 -5.45 -0.90
CA ASP A 90 -18.57 -5.06 -0.80
C ASP A 90 -18.32 -3.56 -0.96
N GLY A 91 -19.37 -2.79 -1.20
CA GLY A 91 -19.25 -1.36 -1.43
C GLY A 91 -19.53 -0.48 -0.21
N PHE A 92 -18.98 0.72 -0.25
CA PHE A 92 -19.15 1.77 0.76
C PHE A 92 -20.41 2.57 0.47
N PRO A 93 -21.29 2.81 1.45
CA PRO A 93 -22.31 3.82 1.26
C PRO A 93 -21.60 5.16 1.04
N LEU A 94 -22.06 5.97 0.06
CA LEU A 94 -21.40 7.23 -0.26
C LEU A 94 -21.32 8.19 0.92
N SER A 95 -22.26 8.11 1.85
CA SER A 95 -22.22 8.86 3.11
C SER A 95 -20.98 8.59 3.97
N SER A 96 -20.32 7.44 3.79
CA SER A 96 -19.11 7.04 4.53
C SER A 96 -17.82 7.44 3.83
N LEU A 97 -17.86 8.05 2.65
CA LEU A 97 -16.67 8.50 1.93
C LEU A 97 -15.69 9.32 2.79
N PRO A 98 -16.13 10.31 3.62
CA PRO A 98 -15.21 11.08 4.46
C PRO A 98 -14.50 10.24 5.53
N GLU A 99 -15.01 9.05 5.82
CA GLU A 99 -14.47 8.13 6.82
C GLU A 99 -13.48 7.13 6.22
N ILE A 100 -13.44 6.99 4.89
CA ILE A 100 -12.58 6.03 4.20
C ILE A 100 -11.12 6.46 4.30
N LYS A 101 -10.29 5.50 4.73
CA LYS A 101 -8.84 5.66 4.88
C LYS A 101 -8.14 4.55 4.12
N VAL A 102 -7.13 4.93 3.36
CA VAL A 102 -6.17 3.98 2.81
C VAL A 102 -4.96 3.93 3.72
N THR A 103 -4.63 2.74 4.19
CA THR A 103 -3.47 2.49 5.03
C THR A 103 -2.49 1.55 4.35
N MET A 104 -1.20 1.79 4.54
CA MET A 104 -0.11 0.94 4.06
C MET A 104 0.74 0.51 5.25
N GLY A 105 0.85 -0.79 5.52
CA GLY A 105 1.56 -1.30 6.70
C GLY A 105 1.04 -0.73 8.03
N GLY A 106 -0.26 -0.47 8.13
CA GLY A 106 -0.92 0.13 9.30
C GLY A 106 -0.77 1.65 9.45
N VAL A 107 -0.10 2.33 8.51
CA VAL A 107 0.02 3.80 8.50
C VAL A 107 -0.98 4.39 7.51
N ILE A 108 -1.74 5.41 7.91
CA ILE A 108 -2.65 6.12 7.00
C ILE A 108 -1.81 6.88 5.97
N VAL A 109 -1.98 6.52 4.69
CA VAL A 109 -1.29 7.16 3.56
C VAL A 109 -2.18 8.14 2.81
N GLN A 110 -3.50 7.90 2.82
CA GLN A 110 -4.47 8.79 2.20
C GLN A 110 -5.80 8.73 2.92
N ARG A 111 -6.49 9.86 2.95
CA ARG A 111 -7.90 9.97 3.36
C ARG A 111 -8.68 10.48 2.17
N PHE A 112 -9.85 9.91 1.93
CA PHE A 112 -10.75 10.44 0.93
C PHE A 112 -11.32 11.76 1.45
N ASN A 113 -10.99 12.85 0.77
CA ASN A 113 -11.72 14.10 0.95
C ASN A 113 -12.81 14.16 -0.11
N ILE A 114 -14.05 14.45 0.29
CA ILE A 114 -15.18 14.56 -0.63
C ILE A 114 -15.25 15.93 -1.32
N ASP A 115 -14.50 16.92 -0.83
CA ASP A 115 -14.59 18.31 -1.30
C ASP A 115 -13.76 18.59 -2.56
N ASP A 116 -12.79 17.73 -2.89
CA ASP A 116 -11.83 17.91 -4.00
C ASP A 116 -11.77 16.79 -5.08
N PRO A 117 -12.45 15.63 -4.98
CA PRO A 117 -12.26 14.58 -5.97
C PRO A 117 -13.02 14.94 -7.24
N ASN A 118 -12.25 15.14 -8.30
CA ASN A 118 -12.77 15.17 -9.65
C ASN A 118 -13.14 13.75 -10.06
N ILE A 119 -14.38 13.53 -10.47
CA ILE A 119 -14.87 12.22 -10.89
C ILE A 119 -15.02 12.21 -12.40
N GLN A 120 -14.33 11.26 -13.01
CA GLN A 120 -14.45 10.92 -14.41
C GLN A 120 -15.27 9.64 -14.55
N PHE A 121 -16.26 9.69 -15.43
CA PHE A 121 -17.03 8.51 -15.82
C PHE A 121 -16.41 7.91 -17.08
N ASP A 122 -16.35 6.57 -17.10
CA ASP A 122 -16.00 5.85 -18.32
C ASP A 122 -17.29 5.42 -19.02
N ASP A 123 -17.74 6.25 -19.98
CA ASP A 123 -19.01 6.10 -20.70
C ASP A 123 -19.17 4.72 -21.39
N GLU A 124 -18.09 3.95 -21.58
CA GLU A 124 -18.14 2.65 -22.25
C GLU A 124 -18.45 1.48 -21.31
N LEU A 125 -18.46 1.70 -19.99
CA LEU A 125 -18.51 0.64 -18.98
C LEU A 125 -19.73 0.67 -18.04
N TYR A 126 -20.85 1.27 -18.48
CA TYR A 126 -22.10 1.26 -17.72
C TYR A 126 -22.73 -0.14 -17.61
N ASP A 127 -22.98 -0.57 -16.38
CA ASP A 127 -23.69 -1.82 -16.06
C ASP A 127 -25.19 -1.54 -15.94
N GLU A 128 -25.93 -1.81 -17.02
CA GLU A 128 -27.40 -1.64 -17.08
C GLU A 128 -28.16 -2.54 -16.09
N GLU A 129 -27.63 -3.72 -15.76
CA GLU A 129 -28.31 -4.67 -14.88
C GLU A 129 -28.30 -4.16 -13.43
N ASN A 130 -27.13 -3.68 -12.98
CA ASN A 130 -26.95 -3.17 -11.61
C ASN A 130 -27.08 -1.65 -11.49
N ARG A 131 -27.20 -0.94 -12.62
CA ARG A 131 -27.20 0.53 -12.75
C ARG A 131 -25.95 1.17 -12.13
N MET A 132 -24.80 0.58 -12.41
CA MET A 132 -23.51 1.01 -11.88
C MET A 132 -22.66 1.61 -13.01
N GLU A 133 -22.09 2.77 -12.79
CA GLU A 133 -21.14 3.39 -13.72
C GLU A 133 -19.72 3.14 -13.25
N TYR A 134 -18.80 2.89 -14.18
CA TYR A 134 -17.38 2.86 -13.84
C TYR A 134 -16.88 4.28 -13.64
N ILE A 135 -16.17 4.49 -12.55
CA ILE A 135 -15.63 5.79 -12.18
C ILE A 135 -14.13 5.74 -11.97
N HIS A 136 -13.51 6.86 -12.30
CA HIS A 136 -12.15 7.21 -11.97
C HIS A 136 -12.17 8.46 -11.10
N ILE A 137 -11.55 8.37 -9.93
CA ILE A 137 -11.42 9.50 -9.00
C ILE A 137 -9.95 9.89 -8.95
N ASP A 138 -9.64 11.16 -9.24
CA ASP A 138 -8.30 11.70 -9.04
C ASP A 138 -7.99 11.79 -7.52
N GLY A 139 -6.82 11.29 -7.12
CA GLY A 139 -6.30 11.34 -5.76
C GLY A 139 -5.93 12.76 -5.29
N GLY A 140 -6.00 13.78 -6.15
CA GLY A 140 -5.86 15.19 -5.78
C GLY A 140 -4.42 15.59 -5.42
N GLY A 141 -3.44 14.81 -5.87
CA GLY A 141 -2.00 15.11 -5.79
C GLY A 141 -1.36 15.14 -4.40
N ASN A 142 -2.13 15.01 -3.32
CA ASN A 142 -1.65 15.04 -1.93
C ASN A 142 -1.59 13.62 -1.32
N GLY A 143 -0.81 12.75 -1.93
CA GLY A 143 -0.63 11.38 -1.45
C GLY A 143 0.03 10.47 -2.48
N PRO A 144 0.35 9.23 -2.09
CA PRO A 144 0.94 8.27 -3.00
C PRO A 144 -0.08 7.67 -3.99
N ILE A 145 -1.39 7.86 -3.76
CA ILE A 145 -2.45 7.38 -4.66
C ILE A 145 -2.72 8.47 -5.68
N VAL A 146 -2.53 8.11 -6.96
CA VAL A 146 -2.81 8.94 -8.13
C VAL A 146 -4.29 8.90 -8.44
N SER A 147 -4.87 7.71 -8.43
CA SER A 147 -6.27 7.53 -8.76
C SER A 147 -6.91 6.35 -8.05
N VAL A 148 -8.22 6.43 -7.93
CA VAL A 148 -9.08 5.39 -7.39
C VAL A 148 -10.05 4.98 -8.46
N HIS A 149 -10.01 3.69 -8.79
CA HIS A 149 -10.84 3.08 -9.81
C HIS A 149 -11.97 2.33 -9.11
N GLY A 150 -13.20 2.50 -9.59
CA GLY A 150 -14.33 1.90 -8.93
C GLY A 150 -15.61 1.91 -9.74
N LYS A 151 -16.68 1.52 -9.07
CA LYS A 151 -18.04 1.58 -9.60
C LYS A 151 -18.96 2.31 -8.65
N LEU A 152 -19.87 3.09 -9.19
CA LEU A 152 -20.82 3.88 -8.44
C LEU A 152 -22.25 3.55 -8.82
N GLY A 153 -23.10 3.27 -7.83
CA GLY A 153 -24.53 3.13 -8.05
C GLY A 153 -25.29 2.47 -6.90
N PRO A 154 -26.57 2.12 -7.08
CA PRO A 154 -27.32 2.26 -8.32
C PRO A 154 -27.62 3.75 -8.64
N LEU A 155 -27.44 4.13 -9.91
CA LEU A 155 -27.67 5.49 -10.41
C LEU A 155 -29.10 5.67 -10.95
N PRO A 156 -29.67 6.88 -10.98
CA PRO A 156 -31.02 7.16 -11.50
C PRO A 156 -31.31 6.53 -12.87
N LEU A 157 -32.59 6.22 -13.15
CA LEU A 157 -32.96 5.64 -14.44
C LEU A 157 -32.68 6.63 -15.58
N GLY A 158 -31.97 6.20 -16.60
CA GLY A 158 -31.56 7.04 -17.73
C GLY A 158 -30.23 7.78 -17.51
N TRP A 159 -29.50 7.49 -16.43
CA TRP A 159 -28.18 8.07 -16.14
C TRP A 159 -27.14 7.80 -17.24
N GLY A 160 -26.94 6.53 -17.62
CA GLY A 160 -25.93 6.12 -18.61
C GLY A 160 -26.08 6.71 -20.02
N GLN A 161 -27.10 7.55 -20.26
CA GLN A 161 -27.29 8.29 -21.52
C GLN A 161 -26.99 9.80 -21.41
N ARG A 162 -26.75 10.34 -20.21
CA ARG A 162 -26.57 11.79 -20.00
C ARG A 162 -25.15 12.29 -20.23
N HIS A 163 -24.11 11.46 -20.12
CA HIS A 163 -22.72 11.92 -19.98
C HIS A 163 -21.84 11.90 -21.24
N THR A 164 -22.43 11.70 -22.44
CA THR A 164 -21.72 11.73 -23.75
C THR A 164 -20.91 13.01 -24.09
N GLY A 165 -20.79 13.96 -23.16
CA GLY A 165 -20.01 15.19 -23.27
C GLY A 165 -18.61 15.16 -22.62
N GLY A 166 -18.26 14.14 -21.83
CA GLY A 166 -16.93 14.04 -21.19
C GLY A 166 -16.65 15.13 -20.15
N ASP A 167 -17.70 15.70 -19.54
CA ASP A 167 -17.54 16.72 -18.51
C ASP A 167 -17.26 16.06 -17.16
N ASP A 168 -16.08 16.35 -16.63
CA ASP A 168 -15.67 16.15 -15.24
C ASP A 168 -16.75 16.68 -14.27
N ILE A 169 -17.24 15.83 -13.36
CA ILE A 169 -18.17 16.25 -12.29
C ILE A 169 -17.47 16.23 -10.93
N VAL A 170 -17.74 17.23 -10.10
CA VAL A 170 -17.32 17.19 -8.70
C VAL A 170 -18.20 16.20 -7.95
N LEU A 171 -17.61 15.37 -7.09
CA LEU A 171 -18.35 14.38 -6.30
C LEU A 171 -19.53 14.97 -5.51
N THR A 172 -19.40 16.19 -4.98
CA THR A 172 -20.51 16.86 -4.28
C THR A 172 -21.71 17.11 -5.18
N ASP A 173 -21.47 17.54 -6.41
CA ASP A 173 -22.52 17.86 -7.38
C ASP A 173 -23.20 16.56 -7.84
N LEU A 174 -22.41 15.50 -8.02
CA LEU A 174 -22.92 14.16 -8.27
C LEU A 174 -23.81 13.66 -7.13
N LEU A 175 -23.39 13.85 -5.88
CA LEU A 175 -24.20 13.47 -4.72
C LEU A 175 -25.51 14.26 -4.63
N GLU A 176 -25.49 15.54 -4.98
CA GLU A 176 -26.69 16.39 -5.03
C GLU A 176 -27.65 15.92 -6.14
N GLU A 177 -27.16 15.71 -7.36
CA GLU A 177 -27.97 15.26 -8.50
C GLU A 177 -28.59 13.88 -8.23
N VAL A 178 -27.79 12.96 -7.69
CA VAL A 178 -28.24 11.62 -7.34
C VAL A 178 -29.25 11.65 -6.18
N ALA A 179 -29.09 12.54 -5.19
CA ALA A 179 -30.03 12.66 -4.07
C ALA A 179 -31.38 13.24 -4.49
N ASP A 180 -31.38 14.24 -5.38
CA ASP A 180 -32.59 14.90 -5.87
C ASP A 180 -33.45 13.98 -6.75
N GLU A 181 -32.80 13.13 -7.57
CA GLU A 181 -33.50 12.23 -8.48
C GLU A 181 -33.94 10.90 -7.82
N ASN A 182 -33.32 10.48 -6.71
CA ASN A 182 -33.52 9.14 -6.11
C ASN A 182 -34.38 9.08 -4.84
N ASN A 183 -35.56 9.70 -4.82
CA ASN A 183 -36.49 9.61 -3.68
C ASN A 183 -36.98 8.19 -3.31
N GLU A 184 -36.56 7.12 -4.02
CA GLU A 184 -36.94 5.73 -3.74
C GLU A 184 -35.81 4.68 -3.93
N LEU A 185 -34.57 5.04 -4.30
CA LEU A 185 -33.51 4.04 -4.47
C LEU A 185 -32.84 3.67 -3.13
N THR A 186 -32.26 2.46 -3.12
CA THR A 186 -31.27 2.03 -2.13
C THR A 186 -30.12 3.04 -2.04
N PRO A 187 -29.49 3.20 -0.86
CA PRO A 187 -28.32 4.07 -0.70
C PRO A 187 -27.29 3.78 -1.79
N GLN A 188 -26.74 4.84 -2.38
CA GLN A 188 -25.69 4.67 -3.39
C GLN A 188 -24.41 4.22 -2.73
N THR A 189 -23.72 3.38 -3.49
CA THR A 189 -22.60 2.59 -3.05
C THR A 189 -21.45 2.83 -4.01
N LEU A 190 -20.28 3.14 -3.45
CA LEU A 190 -18.99 3.12 -4.14
C LEU A 190 -18.34 1.76 -3.94
N ILE A 191 -17.91 1.11 -5.00
CA ILE A 191 -17.08 -0.10 -4.94
C ILE A 191 -15.70 0.28 -5.45
N ILE A 192 -14.66 0.16 -4.63
CA ILE A 192 -13.29 0.41 -5.06
C ILE A 192 -12.74 -0.88 -5.65
N GLU A 193 -12.41 -0.87 -6.93
CA GLU A 193 -11.87 -2.02 -7.64
C GLU A 193 -10.34 -1.98 -7.70
N ALA A 194 -9.74 -0.79 -7.82
CA ALA A 194 -8.30 -0.66 -7.83
C ALA A 194 -7.81 0.70 -7.32
N LEU A 195 -6.55 0.75 -6.90
CA LEU A 195 -5.83 1.96 -6.55
C LEU A 195 -4.56 2.06 -7.42
N THR A 196 -4.32 3.22 -8.00
CA THR A 196 -3.11 3.49 -8.77
C THR A 196 -2.17 4.34 -7.92
N PHE A 197 -0.91 3.93 -7.84
CA PHE A 197 0.14 4.59 -7.08
C PHE A 197 1.28 5.02 -8.00
N ARG A 198 1.97 6.10 -7.65
CA ARG A 198 3.29 6.37 -8.24
C ARG A 198 4.35 5.53 -7.56
N GLU A 199 5.16 4.81 -8.31
CA GLU A 199 6.21 3.95 -7.75
C GLU A 199 7.20 4.75 -6.87
N LYS A 200 7.54 5.97 -7.30
CA LYS A 200 8.42 6.88 -6.54
C LYS A 200 7.89 7.21 -5.14
N ASP A 201 6.58 7.23 -4.95
CA ASP A 201 5.97 7.57 -3.67
C ASP A 201 5.89 6.32 -2.78
N VAL A 202 5.63 5.13 -3.35
CA VAL A 202 5.60 3.86 -2.61
C VAL A 202 6.97 3.48 -2.04
N THR A 203 8.04 3.67 -2.83
CA THR A 203 9.42 3.34 -2.41
C THR A 203 9.87 4.19 -1.21
N VAL A 204 9.45 5.45 -1.11
CA VAL A 204 9.78 6.32 0.04
C VAL A 204 9.13 5.81 1.34
N TYR A 205 7.88 5.34 1.29
CA TYR A 205 7.20 4.79 2.47
C TYR A 205 7.72 3.40 2.87
N GLY A 206 8.21 2.59 1.92
CA GLY A 206 8.82 1.29 2.19
C GLY A 206 10.16 1.34 2.94
N PHE A 207 11.01 2.33 2.62
CA PHE A 207 12.38 2.44 3.15
C PHE A 207 12.54 3.38 4.34
N SER A 208 11.75 4.46 4.45
CA SER A 208 12.03 5.52 5.46
C SER A 208 11.73 5.14 6.92
N ALA A 209 11.09 3.99 7.19
CA ALA A 209 10.67 3.59 8.54
C ALA A 209 11.62 2.59 9.26
N PHE A 210 12.86 2.39 8.81
CA PHE A 210 13.85 1.58 9.52
C PHE A 210 15.22 2.28 9.64
N VAL A 211 15.30 3.27 10.54
CA VAL A 211 16.57 3.58 11.21
C VAL A 211 16.48 3.05 12.63
N VAL A 212 16.69 1.74 12.79
CA VAL A 212 16.91 1.14 14.11
C VAL A 212 18.40 1.23 14.40
N VAL A 213 18.79 2.22 15.22
CA VAL A 213 20.17 2.33 15.70
C VAL A 213 20.40 1.30 16.81
N LEU A 214 20.86 0.11 16.44
CA LEU A 214 21.36 -0.87 17.40
C LEU A 214 22.77 -0.47 17.87
N PHE A 215 22.89 -0.09 19.14
CA PHE A 215 24.19 0.09 19.80
C PHE A 215 24.59 -1.21 20.49
N GLY A 216 25.51 -1.96 19.88
CA GLY A 216 26.22 -3.07 20.55
C GLY A 216 27.55 -2.58 21.12
N THR A 217 27.80 -2.83 22.41
CA THR A 217 29.13 -2.67 23.02
C THR A 217 29.89 -3.99 22.94
N PHE A 218 31.01 -4.01 22.23
CA PHE A 218 31.95 -5.13 22.22
C PHE A 218 33.19 -4.76 23.02
N ASN A 219 33.57 -5.64 23.95
CA ASN A 219 34.76 -5.46 24.78
C ASN A 219 35.87 -6.41 24.28
N ILE A 220 36.80 -5.87 23.49
CA ILE A 220 37.96 -6.62 22.99
C ILE A 220 39.20 -6.04 23.65
N GLY A 221 39.81 -6.82 24.56
CA GLY A 221 41.13 -6.49 25.13
C GLY A 221 41.14 -5.37 26.18
N GLY A 222 40.04 -5.15 26.92
CA GLY A 222 40.00 -4.18 28.02
C GLY A 222 39.82 -2.72 27.60
N TYR A 223 39.45 -2.48 26.34
CA TYR A 223 39.03 -1.17 25.85
C TYR A 223 37.57 -1.26 25.38
N ASP A 224 36.67 -0.58 26.09
CA ASP A 224 35.31 -0.34 25.61
C ASP A 224 35.36 0.60 24.40
N ARG A 225 35.19 0.04 23.20
CA ARG A 225 34.89 0.84 22.01
C ARG A 225 33.44 0.64 21.64
N LYS A 226 32.65 1.73 21.73
CA LYS A 226 31.35 1.83 21.08
C LYS A 226 31.58 1.97 19.57
N ILE A 227 31.46 0.89 18.82
CA ILE A 227 31.45 0.96 17.36
C ILE A 227 29.98 1.07 16.94
N PRO A 228 29.55 2.16 16.29
CA PRO A 228 28.23 2.20 15.70
C PRO A 228 28.14 1.15 14.58
N LEU A 229 27.22 0.19 14.70
CA LEU A 229 27.00 -0.88 13.71
C LEU A 229 26.54 -0.36 12.33
N ASN A 230 26.21 0.94 12.22
CA ASN A 230 25.85 1.61 10.97
C ASN A 230 26.86 1.42 9.83
N TYR A 231 28.14 1.17 10.14
CA TYR A 231 29.19 1.09 9.11
C TYR A 231 29.26 -0.27 8.40
N ILE A 232 28.70 -1.35 8.98
CA ILE A 232 28.80 -2.70 8.41
C ILE A 232 27.54 -3.06 7.59
N VAL A 233 26.37 -2.59 8.03
CA VAL A 233 25.10 -2.90 7.35
C VAL A 233 24.93 -2.11 6.05
N ASN A 234 25.37 -0.85 6.02
CA ASN A 234 25.24 -0.02 4.81
C ASN A 234 26.12 -0.47 3.64
N SER A 235 27.28 -1.11 3.89
CA SER A 235 28.11 -1.64 2.80
C SER A 235 27.55 -2.93 2.21
N ALA A 236 26.90 -3.77 3.03
CA ALA A 236 26.31 -5.04 2.55
C ALA A 236 25.03 -4.83 1.74
N ILE A 237 24.27 -3.76 2.00
CA ILE A 237 23.05 -3.44 1.24
C ILE A 237 23.41 -2.78 -0.11
N GLN A 238 24.44 -1.93 -0.18
CA GLN A 238 24.89 -1.33 -1.45
C GLN A 238 25.50 -2.35 -2.42
N ASP A 239 26.05 -3.46 -1.94
CA ASP A 239 26.58 -4.52 -2.81
C ASP A 239 25.49 -5.49 -3.32
N ALA A 240 24.33 -5.59 -2.64
CA ALA A 240 23.23 -6.45 -3.08
C ALA A 240 22.39 -5.83 -4.22
N ASP A 241 22.34 -4.50 -4.34
CA ASP A 241 21.65 -3.78 -5.42
C ASP A 241 22.46 -3.72 -6.73
N ARG A 242 23.69 -4.24 -6.75
CA ARG A 242 24.58 -4.13 -7.91
C ARG A 242 24.59 -5.35 -8.83
N ASP A 243 23.98 -6.45 -8.40
CA ASP A 243 23.95 -7.74 -9.11
C ASP A 243 22.51 -8.28 -9.35
N GLY A 244 21.49 -7.42 -9.26
CA GLY A 244 20.09 -7.73 -9.60
C GLY A 244 19.68 -7.21 -10.97
#